data_AF-A0A927KVZ6-F1
#
_entry.id   AF-A0A927KVZ6-F1
#
_cell.length_a   1.000
_cell.length_b   1.000
_cell.length_c   1.000
_cell.angle_alpha   90.00
_cell.angle_beta   90.00
_cell.angle_gamma   90.00
#
_symmetry.space_group_name_H-M   'P 1'
#
loop_
_entity.id
_entity.type
_entity.pdbx_description
1 polymer ?
#
loop_
_entity_poly.entity_id
_entity_poly.type
_entity_poly.pdbx_seq_one_letter_code
_entity_poly.pdbx_strand_id
1 'polypeptide(L)'
;MSRLAPHLRAPHGMIDDRLLPADPTSRDDERGAFVAASGSYLQLEWKNSAEDLWSKADWILLPYVHPVIDSTRKRFLSDVKKALGFRGNDKAKLEKRILEKLRSVERAKILVEIYNRHFPGGHNAISMSLYSGPLSRAEETRRIPGFPLRSWRSSLEEPAYGRLHWQDTAIGWLSTGDAALRHDKWRRPWLDFFEDFGDRISVMTLPHHGSANNFHADILKFGALQFALATTVESRNRVARLRETLGEVERMGIRTRVIDDRRLAAFTIICERSMP
;
A
#
# COMPACT_ATOMS: atom_id res chain seq x y z
N MET A 1 -19.58 12.95 -7.98
CA MET A 1 -19.18 13.50 -6.67
C MET A 1 -18.96 12.35 -5.71
N SER A 2 -17.71 11.88 -5.62
CA SER A 2 -17.32 10.71 -4.82
C SER A 2 -17.46 11.01 -3.33
N ARG A 3 -18.06 10.08 -2.58
CA ARG A 3 -18.23 10.14 -1.11
C ARG A 3 -16.90 10.07 -0.34
N LEU A 4 -15.76 10.06 -1.03
CA LEU A 4 -14.40 10.09 -0.46
C LEU A 4 -13.85 11.47 -0.15
N ALA A 5 -14.37 12.53 -0.76
CA ALA A 5 -13.93 13.91 -0.51
C ALA A 5 -13.87 14.31 1.00
N PRO A 6 -14.77 13.84 1.89
CA PRO A 6 -14.69 14.15 3.32
C PRO A 6 -13.52 13.44 4.05
N HIS A 7 -13.00 12.36 3.48
CA HIS A 7 -12.05 11.44 4.09
C HIS A 7 -10.63 11.61 3.56
N LEU A 8 -10.43 12.29 2.44
CA LEU A 8 -9.12 12.57 1.84
C LEU A 8 -8.31 13.65 2.56
N ARG A 9 -8.73 14.16 3.73
CA ARG A 9 -8.06 15.25 4.46
C ARG A 9 -6.55 15.01 4.57
N ALA A 10 -5.78 15.82 3.86
CA ALA A 10 -4.36 15.97 4.08
C ALA A 10 -4.13 16.44 5.54
N PRO A 11 -3.00 16.06 6.18
CA PRO A 11 -2.66 16.56 7.49
C PRO A 11 -2.69 18.09 7.55
N HIS A 12 -2.34 18.81 6.47
CA HIS A 12 -2.40 20.28 6.37
C HIS A 12 -2.62 20.77 4.93
N GLY A 13 -3.85 20.89 4.44
CA GLY A 13 -4.11 21.59 3.16
C GLY A 13 -5.51 21.41 2.57
N MET A 14 -5.94 22.39 1.77
CA MET A 14 -7.16 22.30 0.94
C MET A 14 -6.97 21.27 -0.18
N ILE A 15 -8.02 20.50 -0.48
CA ILE A 15 -7.98 19.43 -1.48
C ILE A 15 -8.78 19.88 -2.69
N ASP A 16 -8.10 19.95 -3.83
CA ASP A 16 -8.69 19.86 -5.16
C ASP A 16 -8.99 18.38 -5.45
N ASP A 17 -10.07 18.07 -6.18
CA ASP A 17 -10.54 16.71 -6.51
C ASP A 17 -9.54 15.92 -7.42
N ARG A 18 -8.34 16.45 -7.63
CA ARG A 18 -7.27 15.89 -8.46
C ARG A 18 -6.13 15.43 -7.56
N LEU A 19 -5.61 14.22 -7.79
CA LEU A 19 -4.37 13.75 -7.15
C LEU A 19 -3.28 14.81 -7.34
N LEU A 20 -2.64 15.22 -6.24
CA LEU A 20 -1.59 16.22 -6.28
C LEU A 20 -0.22 15.53 -6.15
N PRO A 21 0.80 15.98 -6.90
CA PRO A 21 2.18 15.61 -6.57
C PRO A 21 2.46 15.94 -5.11
N ALA A 22 3.10 15.01 -4.38
CA ALA A 22 3.59 15.29 -3.04
C ALA A 22 4.60 16.44 -3.12
N ASP A 23 4.56 17.37 -2.15
CA ASP A 23 5.47 18.50 -2.10
C ASP A 23 6.87 18.01 -1.70
N PRO A 24 7.85 17.99 -2.62
CA PRO A 24 9.20 17.50 -2.32
C PRO A 24 9.99 18.44 -1.39
N THR A 25 9.48 19.65 -1.14
CA THR A 25 10.06 20.62 -0.20
C THR A 25 9.50 20.47 1.21
N SER A 26 8.38 19.74 1.38
CA SER A 26 7.83 19.34 2.67
C SER A 26 8.66 18.19 3.29
N ARG A 27 9.89 18.51 3.71
CA ARG A 27 10.72 17.59 4.49
C ARG A 27 10.26 17.63 5.95
N ASP A 28 9.90 16.48 6.52
CA ASP A 28 9.55 16.39 7.95
C ASP A 28 10.80 16.49 8.85
N ASP A 29 12.00 16.26 8.29
CA ASP A 29 13.26 16.41 9.02
C ASP A 29 14.49 16.74 8.13
N GLU A 30 15.57 17.17 8.79
CA GLU A 30 16.90 17.40 8.19
C GLU A 30 17.56 16.12 7.63
N ARG A 31 16.91 14.95 7.78
CA ARG A 31 17.45 13.62 7.40
C ARG A 31 16.94 13.12 6.05
N GLY A 32 16.16 13.93 5.32
CA GLY A 32 15.87 13.71 3.90
C GLY A 32 14.71 12.75 3.62
N ALA A 33 13.78 12.55 4.56
CA ALA A 33 12.56 11.80 4.29
C ALA A 33 11.55 12.65 3.50
N PHE A 34 10.96 12.08 2.44
CA PHE A 34 9.83 12.67 1.72
C PHE A 34 8.51 12.25 2.37
N VAL A 35 7.61 13.21 2.59
CA VAL A 35 6.28 12.95 3.14
C VAL A 35 5.27 12.90 2.01
N ALA A 36 4.58 11.77 1.86
CA ALA A 36 3.41 11.62 1.00
C ALA A 36 2.24 11.12 1.84
N ALA A 37 1.15 11.90 1.86
CA ALA A 37 -0.12 11.53 2.49
C ALA A 37 -1.04 10.81 1.50
N SER A 38 -2.09 10.15 2.01
CA SER A 38 -3.18 9.64 1.18
C SER A 38 -3.74 10.76 0.29
N GLY A 39 -3.72 10.55 -1.03
CA GLY A 39 -4.14 11.55 -2.03
C GLY A 39 -3.01 12.39 -2.62
N SER A 40 -1.76 12.19 -2.16
CA SER A 40 -0.56 12.73 -2.81
C SER A 40 0.34 11.60 -3.31
N TYR A 41 1.08 11.82 -4.39
CA TYR A 41 1.97 10.80 -4.97
C TYR A 41 3.41 11.29 -5.17
N LEU A 42 4.37 10.37 -5.08
CA LEU A 42 5.75 10.61 -5.51
C LEU A 42 5.87 10.17 -6.96
N GLN A 43 6.35 11.04 -7.85
CA GLN A 43 6.61 10.70 -9.24
C GLN A 43 8.09 10.38 -9.43
N LEU A 44 8.38 9.30 -10.15
CA LEU A 44 9.76 8.98 -10.50
C LEU A 44 10.27 9.95 -11.56
N GLU A 45 11.53 10.35 -11.42
CA GLU A 45 12.26 11.15 -12.39
C GLU A 45 13.53 10.41 -12.77
N TRP A 46 13.99 10.60 -14.01
CA TRP A 46 15.16 9.92 -14.53
C TRP A 46 15.96 10.84 -15.47
N LYS A 47 17.23 10.49 -15.67
CA LYS A 47 18.14 11.13 -16.63
C LYS A 47 19.14 10.09 -17.13
N ASN A 48 19.61 10.16 -18.37
CA ASN A 48 20.55 9.16 -18.90
C ASN A 48 21.97 9.43 -18.42
N SER A 49 22.33 10.71 -18.31
CA SER A 49 23.64 11.15 -17.86
C SER A 49 23.53 12.13 -16.69
N ALA A 50 24.65 12.42 -16.03
CA ALA A 50 24.68 13.41 -14.96
C ALA A 50 24.36 14.84 -15.46
N GLU A 51 24.64 15.10 -16.75
CA GLU A 51 24.55 16.40 -17.42
C GLU A 51 23.17 16.67 -18.03
N ASP A 52 22.37 15.62 -18.21
CA ASP A 52 21.01 15.74 -18.77
C ASP A 52 20.04 16.40 -17.77
N LEU A 53 18.99 17.02 -18.33
CA LEU A 53 17.84 17.48 -17.57
C LEU A 53 17.01 16.29 -17.06
N TRP A 54 16.46 16.43 -15.85
CA TRP A 54 15.52 15.46 -15.30
C TRP A 54 14.26 15.35 -16.15
N SER A 55 13.89 14.12 -16.48
CA SER A 55 12.68 13.76 -17.20
C SER A 55 11.69 13.09 -16.25
N LYS A 56 10.42 13.49 -16.31
CA LYS A 56 9.36 12.85 -15.53
C LYS A 56 9.01 11.49 -16.12
N ALA A 57 9.01 10.46 -15.29
CA ALA A 57 8.49 9.15 -15.67
C ALA A 57 6.97 9.11 -15.51
N ASP A 58 6.32 8.30 -16.35
CA ASP A 58 4.95 7.86 -16.14
C ASP A 58 4.91 6.73 -15.10
N TRP A 59 5.49 6.97 -13.92
CA TRP A 59 5.49 6.02 -12.82
C TRP A 59 5.39 6.77 -11.49
N ILE A 60 4.47 6.36 -10.65
CA ILE A 60 4.19 6.98 -9.36
C ILE A 60 4.20 5.97 -8.22
N LEU A 61 4.46 6.47 -7.03
CA LEU A 61 4.19 5.83 -5.75
C LEU A 61 3.02 6.57 -5.10
N LEU A 62 1.89 5.90 -4.95
CA LEU A 62 0.67 6.47 -4.38
C LEU A 62 0.30 5.72 -3.09
N PRO A 63 0.66 6.26 -1.91
CA PRO A 63 0.30 5.66 -0.63
C PRO A 63 -1.18 5.89 -0.31
N TYR A 64 -1.76 4.91 0.37
CA TYR A 64 -3.04 5.02 1.04
C TYR A 64 -2.90 4.52 2.47
N VAL A 65 -3.13 5.40 3.42
CA VAL A 65 -3.37 5.07 4.84
C VAL A 65 -4.79 5.51 5.17
N HIS A 66 -5.56 4.62 5.81
CA HIS A 66 -6.92 4.97 6.20
C HIS A 66 -6.90 6.18 7.14
N PRO A 67 -7.67 7.24 6.84
CA PRO A 67 -7.61 8.48 7.59
C PRO A 67 -8.07 8.28 9.03
N VAL A 68 -7.30 8.85 9.95
CA VAL A 68 -7.67 8.93 11.37
C VAL A 68 -8.30 10.28 11.64
N ILE A 69 -9.53 10.29 12.16
CA ILE A 69 -10.23 11.50 12.56
C ILE A 69 -9.43 12.24 13.65
N ASP A 70 -9.18 13.54 13.47
CA ASP A 70 -8.36 14.36 14.39
C ASP A 70 -8.82 14.30 15.84
N SER A 71 -10.14 14.26 16.07
CA SER A 71 -10.69 14.17 17.42
C SER A 71 -10.26 12.86 18.12
N THR A 72 -10.19 11.76 17.37
CA THR A 72 -9.67 10.47 17.86
C THR A 72 -8.18 10.55 18.16
N ARG A 73 -7.39 11.18 17.28
CA ARG A 73 -5.95 11.39 17.51
C ARG A 73 -5.68 12.22 18.78
N LYS A 74 -6.45 13.29 18.97
CA LYS A 74 -6.36 14.16 20.17
C LYS A 74 -6.74 13.40 21.44
N ARG A 75 -7.82 12.61 21.42
CA ARG A 75 -8.23 11.77 22.55
C ARG A 75 -7.19 10.69 22.87
N PHE A 76 -6.67 10.01 21.85
CA PHE A 76 -5.59 9.03 22.00
C PHE A 76 -4.37 9.64 22.69
N LEU A 77 -3.88 10.78 22.19
CA LEU A 77 -2.73 11.46 22.80
C LEU A 77 -3.01 11.89 24.25
N SER A 78 -4.22 12.37 24.54
CA SER A 78 -4.63 12.72 25.90
C SER A 78 -4.58 11.51 26.85
N ASP A 79 -5.13 10.37 26.42
CA ASP A 79 -5.13 9.15 27.22
C ASP A 79 -3.72 8.59 27.43
N VAL A 80 -2.86 8.64 26.41
CA VAL A 80 -1.44 8.29 26.52
C VAL A 80 -0.74 9.19 27.54
N LYS A 81 -0.90 10.51 27.45
CA LYS A 81 -0.31 11.46 28.42
C LYS A 81 -0.78 11.16 29.84
N LYS A 82 -2.08 10.87 30.02
CA LYS A 82 -2.66 10.50 31.32
C LYS A 82 -2.03 9.22 31.88
N ALA A 83 -1.91 8.17 31.07
CA ALA A 83 -1.30 6.90 31.47
C ALA A 83 0.21 6.99 31.80
N LEU A 84 0.88 8.01 31.26
CA LEU A 84 2.29 8.32 31.53
C LEU A 84 2.48 9.35 32.66
N GLY A 85 1.40 9.82 33.29
CA GLY A 85 1.45 10.90 34.28
C GLY A 85 2.14 12.15 33.74
N PHE A 86 2.02 12.41 32.43
CA PHE A 86 2.72 13.48 31.74
C PHE A 86 1.82 14.72 31.62
N ARG A 87 2.34 15.86 32.06
CA ARG A 87 1.71 17.17 31.91
C ARG A 87 2.59 18.05 31.04
N GLY A 88 2.00 18.78 30.09
CA GLY A 88 2.70 19.67 29.17
C GLY A 88 2.74 19.20 27.72
N ASN A 89 3.54 19.91 26.92
CA ASN A 89 3.62 19.75 25.45
C ASN A 89 5.06 19.52 24.93
N ASP A 90 6.01 19.27 25.83
CA ASP A 90 7.40 18.95 25.49
C ASP A 90 7.47 17.57 24.81
N LYS A 91 7.66 17.58 23.48
CA LYS A 91 7.66 16.36 22.65
C LYS A 91 8.78 15.40 23.03
N ALA A 92 10.00 15.90 23.25
CA ALA A 92 11.16 15.09 23.57
C ALA A 92 11.00 14.38 24.92
N LYS A 93 10.45 15.08 25.94
CA LYS A 93 10.15 14.45 27.23
C LYS A 93 9.03 13.42 27.14
N LEU A 94 8.01 13.67 26.32
CA LEU A 94 6.93 12.71 26.09
C LEU A 94 7.46 11.44 25.42
N GLU A 95 8.26 11.58 24.36
CA GLU A 95 8.90 10.47 23.64
C GLU A 95 9.74 9.62 24.58
N LYS A 96 10.62 10.24 25.37
CA LYS A 96 11.44 9.54 26.37
C LYS A 96 10.58 8.72 27.33
N ARG A 97 9.47 9.26 27.84
CA ARG A 97 8.57 8.53 28.75
C ARG A 97 7.83 7.38 28.06
N ILE A 98 7.45 7.53 26.79
CA ILE A 98 6.86 6.45 26.01
C ILE A 98 7.88 5.31 25.89
N LEU A 99 9.12 5.63 25.48
CA LEU A 99 10.19 4.64 25.34
C LEU A 99 10.50 3.93 26.66
N GLU A 100 10.55 4.66 27.77
CA GLU A 100 10.73 4.06 29.11
C GLU A 100 9.61 3.09 29.47
N LYS A 101 8.36 3.41 29.12
CA LYS A 101 7.20 2.54 29.37
C LYS A 101 7.21 1.28 28.50
N LEU A 102 7.66 1.39 27.25
CA LEU A 102 7.74 0.29 26.29
C LEU A 102 8.82 -0.76 26.63
N ARG A 103 9.77 -0.45 27.53
CA ARG A 103 10.80 -1.40 27.99
C ARG A 103 10.28 -2.56 28.85
N SER A 104 9.03 -2.53 29.30
CA SER A 104 8.38 -3.65 30.02
C SER A 104 7.11 -4.06 29.30
N VAL A 105 6.95 -5.36 29.10
CA VAL A 105 5.78 -5.95 28.41
C VAL A 105 4.48 -5.60 29.16
N GLU A 106 4.48 -5.73 30.49
CA GLU A 106 3.33 -5.42 31.34
C GLU A 106 2.94 -3.94 31.24
N ARG A 107 3.94 -3.04 31.22
CA ARG A 107 3.72 -1.60 31.10
C ARG A 107 3.30 -1.21 29.69
N ALA A 108 3.80 -1.91 28.67
CA ALA A 108 3.43 -1.71 27.27
C ALA A 108 1.98 -2.14 27.00
N LYS A 109 1.46 -3.16 27.68
CA LYS A 109 0.04 -3.59 27.55
C LYS A 109 -0.94 -2.44 27.77
N ILE A 110 -0.66 -1.55 28.72
CA ILE A 110 -1.49 -0.35 28.97
C ILE A 110 -1.53 0.55 27.73
N LEU A 111 -0.40 0.76 27.06
CA LEU A 111 -0.34 1.57 25.85
C LEU A 111 -1.04 0.88 24.67
N VAL A 112 -0.92 -0.45 24.56
CA VAL A 112 -1.62 -1.27 23.56
C VAL A 112 -3.14 -1.21 23.78
N GLU A 113 -3.62 -1.29 25.01
CA GLU A 113 -5.05 -1.16 25.33
C GLU A 113 -5.60 0.22 24.97
N ILE A 114 -4.86 1.29 25.29
CA ILE A 114 -5.22 2.66 24.89
C ILE A 114 -5.27 2.75 23.37
N TYR A 115 -4.27 2.21 22.67
CA TYR A 115 -4.24 2.19 21.22
C TYR A 115 -5.47 1.47 20.64
N ASN A 116 -5.75 0.24 21.07
CA ASN A 116 -6.87 -0.55 20.57
C ASN A 116 -8.24 0.09 20.84
N ARG A 117 -8.38 0.86 21.93
CA ARG A 117 -9.61 1.60 22.24
C ARG A 117 -9.88 2.71 21.22
N HIS A 118 -8.84 3.40 20.75
CA HIS A 118 -8.98 4.54 19.83
C HIS A 118 -8.92 4.15 18.36
N PHE A 119 -8.27 3.03 18.04
CA PHE A 119 -8.11 2.54 16.68
C PHE A 119 -8.79 1.16 16.54
N PRO A 120 -10.10 1.12 16.26
CA PRO A 120 -10.79 -0.12 15.94
C PRO A 120 -10.08 -0.80 14.77
N GLY A 121 -9.79 -2.10 14.89
CA GLY A 121 -8.95 -2.84 13.92
C GLY A 121 -7.45 -2.87 14.29
N GLY A 122 -7.05 -2.22 15.38
CA GLY A 122 -5.69 -2.28 15.91
C GLY A 122 -4.67 -1.65 14.95
N HIS A 123 -3.42 -2.09 15.02
CA HIS A 123 -2.32 -1.54 14.21
C HIS A 123 -2.55 -1.73 12.70
N ASN A 124 -3.34 -2.73 12.32
CA ASN A 124 -3.73 -3.04 10.95
C ASN A 124 -4.69 -2.01 10.35
N ALA A 125 -5.44 -1.28 11.18
CA ALA A 125 -6.39 -0.27 10.70
C ALA A 125 -5.71 0.95 10.05
N ILE A 126 -4.44 1.19 10.38
CA ILE A 126 -3.61 2.26 9.82
C ILE A 126 -2.47 1.71 8.96
N SER A 127 -2.57 0.46 8.52
CA SER A 127 -1.56 -0.10 7.63
C SER A 127 -1.57 0.64 6.29
N MET A 128 -0.38 0.89 5.76
CA MET A 128 -0.22 1.56 4.47
C MET A 128 -0.40 0.55 3.35
N SER A 129 -1.30 0.86 2.43
CA SER A 129 -1.28 0.32 1.08
C SER A 129 -0.48 1.24 0.17
N LEU A 130 0.18 0.69 -0.84
CA LEU A 130 1.02 1.43 -1.76
C LEU A 130 0.78 0.94 -3.19
N TYR A 131 0.25 1.82 -4.02
CA TYR A 131 0.29 1.64 -5.47
C TYR A 131 1.67 2.06 -6.00
N SER A 132 2.23 1.25 -6.88
CA SER A 132 3.47 1.53 -7.60
C SER A 132 3.25 1.17 -9.06
N GLY A 133 3.16 2.16 -9.94
CA GLY A 133 2.81 1.90 -11.33
C GLY A 133 2.55 3.15 -12.15
N PRO A 134 2.05 2.98 -13.38
CA PRO A 134 1.77 4.08 -14.29
C PRO A 134 0.78 5.11 -13.75
N LEU A 135 0.99 6.39 -14.06
CA LEU A 135 0.01 7.44 -13.80
C LEU A 135 -1.03 7.49 -14.93
N SER A 136 -0.57 7.37 -16.18
CA SER A 136 -1.39 7.43 -17.39
C SER A 136 -2.25 6.19 -17.55
N ARG A 137 -3.46 6.33 -18.11
CA ARG A 137 -4.39 5.18 -18.29
C ARG A 137 -3.84 4.20 -19.32
N ALA A 138 -4.24 2.93 -19.18
CA ALA A 138 -3.84 1.89 -20.13
C ALA A 138 -4.30 2.22 -21.57
N GLU A 139 -5.50 2.78 -21.72
CA GLU A 139 -6.02 3.18 -23.03
C GLU A 139 -5.26 4.36 -23.66
N GLU A 140 -4.78 5.30 -22.85
CA GLU A 140 -4.05 6.48 -23.32
C GLU A 140 -2.70 6.07 -23.92
N THR A 141 -2.00 5.12 -23.28
CA THR A 141 -0.71 4.61 -23.77
C THR A 141 -0.84 3.76 -25.04
N ARG A 142 -1.94 3.02 -25.22
CA ARG A 142 -2.21 2.23 -26.44
C ARG A 142 -2.51 3.07 -27.68
N ARG A 143 -2.90 4.35 -27.51
CA ARG A 143 -3.31 5.25 -28.59
C ARG A 143 -2.19 6.11 -29.16
N ILE A 144 -0.96 6.06 -28.61
CA ILE A 144 0.17 6.86 -29.08
C ILE A 144 0.84 6.15 -30.27
N PRO A 145 0.76 6.68 -31.51
CA PRO A 145 1.42 6.08 -32.66
C PRO A 145 2.94 6.03 -32.46
N GLY A 146 3.57 4.87 -32.71
CA GLY A 146 5.00 4.68 -32.51
C GLY A 146 5.44 4.35 -31.08
N PHE A 147 4.51 4.23 -30.12
CA PHE A 147 4.85 3.71 -28.79
C PHE A 147 5.16 2.20 -28.90
N PRO A 148 6.34 1.74 -28.47
CA PRO A 148 6.69 0.33 -28.57
C PRO A 148 5.72 -0.50 -27.74
N LEU A 149 5.19 -1.58 -28.33
CA LEU A 149 4.46 -2.62 -27.61
C LEU A 149 5.37 -3.12 -26.48
N ARG A 150 5.03 -2.81 -25.24
CA ARG A 150 5.76 -3.31 -24.08
C ARG A 150 5.29 -4.74 -23.82
N SER A 151 6.18 -5.70 -24.01
CA SER A 151 5.94 -7.07 -23.57
C SER A 151 6.49 -7.21 -22.15
N TRP A 152 5.68 -7.75 -21.25
CA TRP A 152 6.14 -8.04 -19.90
C TRP A 152 6.26 -9.54 -19.73
N ARG A 153 7.30 -9.91 -18.98
CA ARG A 153 7.61 -11.29 -18.68
C ARG A 153 7.72 -11.44 -17.18
N SER A 154 6.84 -12.24 -16.58
CA SER A 154 7.08 -12.68 -15.21
C SER A 154 7.80 -14.01 -15.19
N SER A 155 8.80 -14.15 -14.32
CA SER A 155 9.41 -15.42 -13.97
C SER A 155 9.01 -15.79 -12.55
N LEU A 156 8.35 -16.93 -12.41
CA LEU A 156 8.16 -17.63 -11.14
C LEU A 156 9.18 -18.78 -11.12
N GLU A 157 10.16 -18.73 -10.23
CA GLU A 157 11.22 -19.76 -10.12
C GLU A 157 10.68 -21.06 -9.49
N GLU A 158 10.04 -21.89 -10.31
CA GLU A 158 9.63 -23.29 -10.04
C GLU A 158 8.54 -23.61 -8.97
N PRO A 159 7.72 -24.68 -9.17
CA PRO A 159 7.35 -25.32 -10.44
C PRO A 159 5.90 -25.04 -10.89
N ALA A 160 5.74 -25.18 -12.22
CA ALA A 160 4.52 -25.27 -13.05
C ALA A 160 3.69 -24.02 -13.46
N TYR A 161 4.20 -22.79 -13.39
CA TYR A 161 3.55 -21.68 -14.16
C TYR A 161 4.28 -21.24 -15.42
N GLY A 162 5.49 -21.75 -15.64
CA GLY A 162 6.28 -21.38 -16.80
C GLY A 162 6.59 -19.88 -16.84
N ARG A 163 7.17 -19.45 -17.95
CA ARG A 163 7.35 -18.02 -18.25
C ARG A 163 6.04 -17.50 -18.78
N LEU A 164 5.51 -16.47 -18.15
CA LEU A 164 4.26 -15.87 -18.59
C LEU A 164 4.61 -14.59 -19.33
N HIS A 165 4.29 -14.58 -20.61
CA HIS A 165 4.28 -13.39 -21.43
C HIS A 165 2.89 -12.80 -21.34
N TRP A 166 2.78 -11.53 -20.98
CA TRP A 166 1.55 -10.78 -21.17
C TRP A 166 1.80 -9.48 -21.90
N GLN A 167 0.96 -9.25 -22.89
CA GLN A 167 0.90 -8.02 -23.66
C GLN A 167 -0.08 -7.09 -22.96
N ASP A 168 0.33 -6.51 -21.84
CA ASP A 168 -0.51 -5.51 -21.17
C ASP A 168 0.29 -4.26 -20.83
N THR A 169 -0.38 -3.13 -21.00
CA THR A 169 0.07 -1.82 -20.52
C THR A 169 -0.14 -1.68 -19.01
N ALA A 170 -0.98 -2.54 -18.41
CA ALA A 170 -1.24 -2.58 -16.98
C ALA A 170 -0.15 -3.36 -16.21
N ILE A 171 0.77 -2.64 -15.56
CA ILE A 171 1.86 -3.24 -14.78
C ILE A 171 1.96 -2.72 -13.34
N GLY A 172 0.95 -2.01 -12.90
CA GLY A 172 0.87 -1.48 -11.56
C GLY A 172 0.84 -2.58 -10.51
N TRP A 173 1.66 -2.40 -9.49
CA TRP A 173 1.63 -3.11 -8.24
C TRP A 173 0.67 -2.40 -7.29
N LEU A 174 -0.06 -3.16 -6.48
CA LEU A 174 -0.75 -2.66 -5.29
C LEU A 174 -0.36 -3.51 -4.08
N SER A 175 0.46 -2.97 -3.20
CA SER A 175 0.70 -3.58 -1.91
C SER A 175 -0.37 -3.19 -0.93
N THR A 176 -0.96 -4.16 -0.25
CA THR A 176 -2.03 -3.91 0.74
C THR A 176 -1.49 -3.74 2.16
N GLY A 177 -0.25 -4.15 2.41
CA GLY A 177 0.32 -4.24 3.75
C GLY A 177 -0.53 -5.18 4.62
N ASP A 178 -0.84 -4.74 5.83
CA ASP A 178 -1.66 -5.47 6.79
C ASP A 178 -3.07 -4.90 6.90
N ALA A 179 -3.52 -4.15 5.90
CA ALA A 179 -4.80 -3.45 5.94
C ALA A 179 -5.96 -4.40 6.30
N ALA A 180 -6.86 -3.95 7.18
CA ALA A 180 -7.99 -4.73 7.69
C ALA A 180 -9.17 -4.81 6.68
N LEU A 181 -8.90 -5.17 5.42
CA LEU A 181 -9.86 -5.10 4.30
C LEU A 181 -11.02 -6.11 4.40
N ARG A 182 -11.04 -6.98 5.41
CA ARG A 182 -12.19 -7.84 5.70
C ARG A 182 -13.45 -7.05 5.99
N HIS A 183 -13.34 -5.88 6.63
CA HIS A 183 -14.50 -5.13 7.06
C HIS A 183 -14.77 -3.91 6.17
N ASP A 184 -16.05 -3.72 5.85
CA ASP A 184 -16.54 -2.68 4.93
C ASP A 184 -16.04 -1.28 5.25
N LYS A 185 -15.93 -0.94 6.53
CA LYS A 185 -15.48 0.38 7.00
C LYS A 185 -14.10 0.77 6.44
N TRP A 186 -13.20 -0.21 6.29
CA TRP A 186 -11.87 0.02 5.73
C TRP A 186 -11.83 -0.30 4.24
N ARG A 187 -12.53 -1.37 3.83
CA ARG A 187 -12.50 -1.84 2.43
C ARG A 187 -13.14 -0.88 1.45
N ARG A 188 -14.33 -0.33 1.74
CA ARG A 188 -15.02 0.52 0.76
C ARG A 188 -14.22 1.79 0.45
N PRO A 189 -13.74 2.56 1.45
CA PRO A 189 -12.94 3.74 1.15
C PRO A 189 -11.60 3.42 0.48
N TRP A 190 -11.05 2.23 0.73
CA TRP A 190 -9.85 1.75 0.06
C TRP A 190 -10.10 1.39 -1.41
N LEU A 191 -11.22 0.71 -1.70
CA LEU A 191 -11.65 0.39 -3.08
C LEU A 191 -11.92 1.67 -3.86
N ASP A 192 -12.73 2.56 -3.30
CA ASP A 192 -13.09 3.83 -3.93
C ASP A 192 -11.82 4.67 -4.23
N PHE A 193 -10.77 4.58 -3.40
CA PHE A 193 -9.52 5.33 -3.61
C PHE A 193 -8.71 4.81 -4.79
N PHE A 194 -8.68 3.49 -4.99
CA PHE A 194 -7.92 2.85 -6.07
C PHE A 194 -8.76 2.55 -7.32
N GLU A 195 -10.05 2.89 -7.32
CA GLU A 195 -10.98 2.64 -8.44
C GLU A 195 -10.40 3.14 -9.77
N ASP A 196 -9.90 4.38 -9.78
CA ASP A 196 -9.31 5.03 -10.96
C ASP A 196 -8.04 4.36 -11.48
N PHE A 197 -7.43 3.45 -10.72
CA PHE A 197 -6.23 2.68 -11.08
C PHE A 197 -6.53 1.22 -11.43
N GLY A 198 -7.80 0.80 -11.42
CA GLY A 198 -8.17 -0.61 -11.61
C GLY A 198 -7.81 -1.21 -12.97
N ASP A 199 -7.62 -0.37 -13.99
CA ASP A 199 -7.12 -0.75 -15.32
C ASP A 199 -5.58 -0.88 -15.37
N ARG A 200 -4.87 -0.54 -14.29
CA ARG A 200 -3.40 -0.58 -14.22
C ARG A 200 -2.89 -1.58 -13.20
N ILE A 201 -3.67 -1.88 -12.15
CA ILE A 201 -3.27 -2.79 -11.08
C ILE A 201 -3.32 -4.24 -11.60
N SER A 202 -2.17 -4.80 -11.92
CA SER A 202 -2.06 -6.19 -12.40
C SER A 202 -1.47 -7.15 -11.38
N VAL A 203 -0.78 -6.62 -10.37
CA VAL A 203 -0.23 -7.42 -9.27
C VAL A 203 -0.63 -6.83 -7.93
N MET A 204 -1.09 -7.68 -7.02
CA MET A 204 -1.44 -7.31 -5.66
C MET A 204 -0.73 -8.20 -4.64
N THR A 205 -0.25 -7.64 -3.53
CA THR A 205 0.04 -8.44 -2.34
C THR A 205 -1.22 -8.55 -1.50
N LEU A 206 -1.58 -9.76 -1.08
CA LEU A 206 -2.76 -10.00 -0.26
C LEU A 206 -2.56 -9.44 1.16
N PRO A 207 -3.62 -8.89 1.78
CA PRO A 207 -3.48 -8.21 3.06
C PRO A 207 -3.07 -9.17 4.17
N HIS A 208 -2.14 -8.71 5.01
CA HIS A 208 -1.59 -9.45 6.15
C HIS A 208 -1.21 -10.87 5.76
N HIS A 209 -0.32 -10.98 4.77
CA HIS A 209 0.22 -12.24 4.27
C HIS A 209 -0.83 -13.19 3.66
N GLY A 210 -2.03 -12.71 3.31
CA GLY A 210 -3.14 -13.54 2.85
C GLY A 210 -4.06 -14.07 3.95
N SER A 211 -4.01 -13.49 5.14
CA SER A 211 -4.89 -13.85 6.25
C SER A 211 -6.37 -13.60 5.92
N ALA A 212 -7.19 -14.64 6.12
CA ALA A 212 -8.64 -14.52 5.95
C ALA A 212 -9.30 -13.57 6.97
N ASN A 213 -8.58 -13.12 8.00
CA ASN A 213 -9.05 -12.09 8.93
C ASN A 213 -8.93 -10.67 8.37
N ASN A 214 -8.13 -10.48 7.33
CA ASN A 214 -7.87 -9.19 6.68
C ASN A 214 -8.38 -9.15 5.23
N PHE A 215 -8.73 -10.30 4.66
CA PHE A 215 -9.14 -10.45 3.27
C PHE A 215 -10.66 -10.36 3.07
N HIS A 216 -11.07 -9.85 1.90
CA HIS A 216 -12.42 -9.94 1.36
C HIS A 216 -12.35 -9.98 -0.17
N ALA A 217 -13.15 -10.81 -0.84
CA ALA A 217 -13.06 -11.04 -2.28
C ALA A 217 -13.27 -9.78 -3.15
N ASP A 218 -14.00 -8.77 -2.67
CA ASP A 218 -14.17 -7.50 -3.41
C ASP A 218 -12.85 -6.82 -3.78
N ILE A 219 -11.77 -7.02 -3.01
CA ILE A 219 -10.46 -6.41 -3.31
C ILE A 219 -9.82 -6.98 -4.58
N LEU A 220 -10.37 -8.06 -5.12
CA LEU A 220 -9.90 -8.73 -6.32
C LEU A 220 -10.58 -8.23 -7.61
N LYS A 221 -11.50 -7.27 -7.51
CA LYS A 221 -12.35 -6.82 -8.63
C LYS A 221 -11.69 -5.78 -9.55
N PHE A 222 -10.38 -5.56 -9.45
CA PHE A 222 -9.66 -4.69 -10.37
C PHE A 222 -9.55 -5.36 -11.75
N GLY A 223 -9.96 -4.66 -12.81
CA GLY A 223 -10.12 -5.24 -14.13
C GLY A 223 -8.83 -5.77 -14.76
N ALA A 224 -7.68 -5.20 -14.40
CA ALA A 224 -6.37 -5.64 -14.88
C ALA A 224 -5.68 -6.66 -13.97
N LEU A 225 -6.29 -7.07 -12.84
CA LEU A 225 -5.61 -7.90 -11.85
C LEU A 225 -5.35 -9.31 -12.37
N GLN A 226 -4.08 -9.69 -12.46
CA GLN A 226 -3.65 -11.00 -12.93
C GLN A 226 -3.03 -11.85 -11.81
N PHE A 227 -2.40 -11.21 -10.83
CA PHE A 227 -1.73 -11.88 -9.71
C PHE A 227 -2.16 -11.29 -8.37
N ALA A 228 -2.51 -12.16 -7.43
CA ALA A 228 -2.61 -11.78 -6.02
C ALA A 228 -1.73 -12.73 -5.19
N LEU A 229 -0.73 -12.18 -4.50
CA LEU A 229 0.37 -12.93 -3.91
C LEU A 229 0.32 -12.87 -2.38
N ALA A 230 0.55 -13.99 -1.70
CA ALA A 230 0.76 -14.02 -0.26
C ALA A 230 2.26 -13.98 0.05
N THR A 231 2.74 -13.02 0.83
CA THR A 231 4.16 -12.90 1.18
C THR A 231 4.42 -13.51 2.55
N THR A 232 4.70 -14.82 2.65
CA THR A 232 4.86 -15.49 3.95
C THR A 232 5.71 -16.74 3.88
N VAL A 233 6.15 -17.20 5.05
CA VAL A 233 6.84 -18.50 5.18
C VAL A 233 5.79 -19.60 5.24
N GLU A 234 5.70 -20.40 4.18
CA GLU A 234 4.66 -21.42 3.96
C GLU A 234 4.66 -22.47 5.08
N SER A 235 5.87 -22.87 5.51
CA SER A 235 6.07 -23.89 6.56
C SER A 235 5.55 -23.49 7.94
N ARG A 236 5.27 -22.20 8.20
CA ARG A 236 4.93 -21.75 9.55
C ARG A 236 3.46 -21.96 9.92
N ASN A 237 2.54 -22.18 8.97
CA ASN A 237 1.09 -22.29 9.24
C ASN A 237 0.53 -21.19 10.19
N ARG A 238 1.16 -20.00 10.20
CA ARG A 238 0.83 -18.90 11.11
C ARG A 238 -0.24 -17.97 10.55
N VAL A 239 -0.49 -18.04 9.24
CA VAL A 239 -1.45 -17.17 8.57
C VAL A 239 -2.83 -17.79 8.66
N ALA A 240 -3.76 -17.07 9.27
CA ALA A 240 -5.11 -17.54 9.51
C ALA A 240 -5.81 -17.90 8.18
N ARG A 241 -6.10 -19.20 8.00
CA ARG A 241 -6.89 -19.75 6.90
C ARG A 241 -6.39 -19.32 5.51
N LEU A 242 -5.07 -19.25 5.33
CA LEU A 242 -4.44 -18.83 4.06
C LEU A 242 -4.97 -19.59 2.85
N ARG A 243 -5.14 -20.92 2.94
CA ARG A 243 -5.65 -21.75 1.83
C ARG A 243 -7.05 -21.35 1.38
N GLU A 244 -7.91 -20.91 2.30
CA GLU A 244 -9.24 -20.40 1.94
C GLU A 244 -9.11 -19.12 1.10
N THR A 245 -8.25 -18.19 1.54
CA THR A 245 -7.96 -16.95 0.80
C THR A 245 -7.43 -17.24 -0.61
N LEU A 246 -6.42 -18.12 -0.72
CA LEU A 246 -5.84 -18.47 -2.03
C LEU A 246 -6.86 -19.16 -2.93
N GLY A 247 -7.72 -20.03 -2.38
CA GLY A 247 -8.79 -20.68 -3.12
C GLY A 247 -9.87 -19.71 -3.62
N GLU A 248 -10.16 -18.62 -2.91
CA GLU A 248 -11.03 -17.53 -3.43
C GLU A 248 -10.37 -16.78 -4.59
N VAL A 249 -9.06 -16.52 -4.51
CA VAL A 249 -8.29 -15.88 -5.60
C VAL A 249 -8.34 -16.71 -6.88
N GLU A 250 -8.04 -18.01 -6.77
CA GLU A 250 -8.05 -18.93 -7.91
C GLU A 250 -9.44 -19.07 -8.53
N ARG A 251 -10.51 -19.03 -7.73
CA ARG A 251 -11.90 -19.10 -8.20
C ARG A 251 -12.31 -17.91 -9.05
N MET A 252 -11.63 -16.77 -8.86
CA MET A 252 -11.80 -15.58 -9.70
C MET A 252 -10.94 -15.61 -10.96
N GLY A 253 -10.24 -16.71 -11.24
CA GLY A 253 -9.32 -16.83 -12.38
C GLY A 253 -8.02 -16.06 -12.22
N ILE A 254 -7.76 -15.53 -11.02
CA ILE A 254 -6.54 -14.78 -10.70
C ILE A 254 -5.47 -15.77 -10.25
N ARG A 255 -4.23 -15.55 -10.70
CA ARG A 255 -3.11 -16.41 -10.32
C ARG A 255 -2.66 -16.06 -8.90
N THR A 256 -2.30 -17.07 -8.12
CA THR A 256 -1.83 -16.87 -6.75
C THR A 256 -0.68 -17.78 -6.37
N ARG A 257 0.18 -17.28 -5.49
CA ARG A 257 1.31 -17.99 -4.89
C ARG A 257 1.64 -17.45 -3.52
N VAL A 258 2.24 -18.32 -2.73
CA VAL A 258 3.00 -17.93 -1.54
C VAL A 258 4.43 -17.61 -1.98
N ILE A 259 4.86 -16.38 -1.75
CA ILE A 259 6.23 -15.93 -1.90
C ILE A 259 6.91 -16.13 -0.53
N ASP A 260 7.75 -17.17 -0.47
CA ASP A 260 8.42 -17.65 0.73
C ASP A 260 9.92 -17.42 0.56
N ASP A 261 10.52 -16.58 1.39
CA ASP A 261 11.95 -16.25 1.36
C ASP A 261 12.88 -17.47 1.47
N ARG A 262 12.35 -18.63 1.89
CA ARG A 262 13.09 -19.91 1.99
C ARG A 262 12.95 -20.82 0.78
N ARG A 263 12.01 -20.55 -0.14
CA ARG A 263 11.73 -21.42 -1.31
C ARG A 263 11.61 -20.65 -2.61
N LEU A 264 10.87 -19.55 -2.59
CA LEU A 264 10.64 -18.62 -3.69
C LEU A 264 10.97 -17.21 -3.17
N ALA A 265 12.25 -16.85 -3.25
CA ALA A 265 12.74 -15.60 -2.67
C ALA A 265 12.23 -14.35 -3.39
N ALA A 266 11.71 -14.49 -4.62
CA ALA A 266 11.24 -13.36 -5.41
C ALA A 266 10.09 -13.73 -6.36
N PHE A 267 9.21 -12.75 -6.57
CA PHE A 267 8.33 -12.67 -7.73
C PHE A 267 8.87 -11.56 -8.63
N THR A 268 9.37 -11.91 -9.82
CA THR A 268 10.03 -10.95 -10.70
C THR A 268 9.20 -10.72 -11.95
N ILE A 269 8.97 -9.46 -12.27
CA ILE A 269 8.40 -9.00 -13.53
C ILE A 269 9.47 -8.19 -14.26
N ILE A 270 9.76 -8.57 -15.49
CA ILE A 270 10.75 -7.94 -16.35
C ILE A 270 10.01 -7.29 -17.53
N CYS A 271 10.29 -6.02 -17.78
CA CYS A 271 9.89 -5.38 -19.04
C CYS A 271 10.85 -5.82 -20.14
N GLU A 272 10.34 -6.54 -21.14
CA GLU A 272 11.08 -6.77 -22.38
C GLU A 272 10.57 -5.74 -23.40
N ARG A 273 11.41 -4.76 -23.72
CA ARG A 273 11.13 -3.82 -24.81
C ARG A 273 11.39 -4.56 -26.12
N SER A 274 10.34 -4.97 -26.81
CA SER A 274 10.47 -5.40 -28.21
C SER A 274 10.74 -4.15 -29.05
N MET A 275 12.00 -3.96 -29.41
CA MET A 275 12.36 -3.00 -30.46
C MET A 275 12.05 -3.68 -31.80
N PRO A 276 11.27 -3.06 -32.72
CA PRO A 276 11.13 -3.56 -34.07
C PRO A 276 12.46 -3.57 -34.83
#